data_AF-A0A356KZT0-F1
#
_entry.id   AF-A0A356KZT0-F1
#
_cell.length_a   1.000
_cell.length_b   1.000
_cell.length_c   1.000
_cell.angle_alpha   90.00
_cell.angle_beta   90.00
_cell.angle_gamma   90.00
#
_symmetry.space_group_name_H-M   'P 1'
#
loop_
_entity.id
_entity.type
_entity.pdbx_description
1 polymer ?
#
loop_
_entity_poly.entity_id
_entity_poly.type
_entity_poly.pdbx_seq_one_letter_code
_entity_poly.pdbx_strand_id
1 'polypeptide(L)'
;TTITAILSSFFNFEASYVFQSVLPYYASVVTNSANYPLVGVIFQSMYGLTMLVAPTSLILMSVLSYLDVSYGEWLKNIWKLLLELFIILLIIFIILALI
;
A
#
# COMPACT_ATOMS: atom_id res chain seq x y z
N THR A 1 -10.10 3.35 -4.53
CA THR A 1 -8.86 3.96 -4.00
C THR A 1 -7.93 2.92 -3.40
N THR A 2 -8.32 2.16 -2.38
CA THR A 2 -7.45 1.17 -1.70
C THR A 2 -7.02 0.03 -2.63
N ILE A 3 -7.97 -0.62 -3.30
CA ILE A 3 -7.69 -1.74 -4.22
C ILE A 3 -6.84 -1.28 -5.41
N THR A 4 -7.20 -0.14 -6.01
CA THR A 4 -6.47 0.46 -7.13
C THR A 4 -5.04 0.86 -6.74
N ALA A 5 -4.84 1.40 -5.53
CA ALA A 5 -3.52 1.75 -5.02
C ALA A 5 -2.65 0.49 -4.81
N ILE A 6 -3.20 -0.58 -4.23
CA ILE A 6 -2.50 -1.86 -4.05
C ILE A 6 -2.08 -2.45 -5.40
N LEU A 7 -3.01 -2.53 -6.36
CA LEU A 7 -2.72 -3.11 -7.67
C LEU A 7 -1.68 -2.28 -8.45
N SER A 8 -1.83 -0.95 -8.48
CA SER A 8 -0.87 -0.10 -9.20
C SER A 8 0.52 -0.10 -8.57
N SER A 9 0.63 -0.09 -7.24
CA SER A 9 1.92 -0.09 -6.52
C SER A 9 2.68 -1.41 -6.61
N PHE A 10 1.96 -2.51 -6.78
CA PHE A 10 2.59 -3.82 -7.00
C PHE A 10 3.42 -3.87 -8.30
N PHE A 11 3.01 -3.12 -9.33
CA PHE A 11 3.69 -3.08 -10.63
C PHE A 11 4.53 -1.82 -10.85
N ASN A 12 4.31 -0.76 -10.07
CA ASN A 12 5.00 0.52 -10.25
C ASN A 12 5.62 0.98 -8.94
N PHE A 13 6.94 1.16 -8.98
CA PHE A 13 7.71 1.67 -7.83
C PHE A 13 7.40 3.14 -7.54
N GLU A 14 7.04 3.97 -8.53
CA GLU A 14 6.88 5.41 -8.29
C GLU A 14 5.53 5.76 -7.64
N ALA A 15 5.58 6.29 -6.42
CA ALA A 15 4.40 6.69 -5.65
C ALA A 15 3.54 7.73 -6.41
N SER A 16 4.18 8.69 -7.09
CA SER A 16 3.46 9.73 -7.85
C SER A 16 2.66 9.13 -9.01
N TYR A 17 3.23 8.17 -9.74
CA TYR A 17 2.54 7.49 -10.83
C TYR A 17 1.32 6.71 -10.32
N VAL A 18 1.49 5.98 -9.22
CA VAL A 18 0.41 5.21 -8.58
C VAL A 18 -0.66 6.13 -8.00
N PHE A 19 -0.31 7.32 -7.52
CA PHE A 19 -1.29 8.29 -7.05
C PHE A 19 -2.14 8.84 -8.19
N GLN A 20 -1.51 9.19 -9.31
CA GLN A 20 -2.20 9.71 -10.49
C GLN A 20 -3.14 8.68 -11.13
N SER A 21 -2.87 7.38 -11.01
CA SER A 21 -3.80 6.35 -11.50
C SER A 21 -5.09 6.26 -10.66
N VAL A 22 -5.03 6.67 -9.39
CA VAL A 22 -6.15 6.58 -8.44
C VAL A 22 -6.91 7.90 -8.31
N LEU A 23 -6.24 9.04 -8.58
CA LEU A 23 -6.77 10.38 -8.40
C LEU A 23 -8.10 10.66 -9.14
N PRO A 24 -8.32 10.22 -10.41
CA PRO A 24 -9.57 10.50 -11.13
C PRO A 24 -10.77 9.78 -10.51
N TYR A 25 -10.57 8.53 -10.07
CA TYR A 25 -11.60 7.78 -9.36
C TYR A 25 -11.88 8.39 -7.99
N TYR A 26 -10.84 8.86 -7.31
CA TYR A 26 -11.01 9.52 -6.02
C TYR A 26 -11.81 10.82 -6.14
N ALA A 27 -11.46 11.69 -7.08
CA ALA A 27 -12.12 12.97 -7.29
C ALA A 27 -13.59 12.83 -7.70
N SER A 28 -14.00 11.69 -8.27
CA SER A 28 -15.40 11.44 -8.62
C SER A 28 -16.26 10.96 -7.45
N VAL A 29 -15.68 10.34 -6.42
CA VAL A 29 -16.42 9.77 -5.27
C VAL A 29 -16.33 10.63 -4.01
N VAL A 30 -15.27 11.42 -3.84
CA VAL A 30 -15.11 12.33 -2.70
C VAL A 30 -15.24 13.78 -3.16
N THR A 31 -16.45 14.31 -2.97
CA THR A 31 -16.81 15.67 -3.37
C THR A 31 -16.44 16.71 -2.31
N ASN A 32 -16.32 16.32 -1.04
CA ASN A 32 -15.89 17.21 0.04
C ASN A 32 -14.37 17.31 0.10
N SER A 33 -13.83 18.48 -0.24
CA SER A 33 -12.39 18.76 -0.24
C SER A 33 -11.74 18.71 1.15
N ALA A 34 -12.51 18.85 2.23
CA ALA A 34 -12.00 18.69 3.59
C ALA A 34 -11.45 17.28 3.87
N ASN A 35 -11.87 16.28 3.09
CA ASN A 35 -11.45 14.89 3.25
C ASN A 35 -10.19 14.53 2.43
N TYR A 36 -9.62 15.49 1.69
CA TYR A 36 -8.45 15.25 0.84
C TYR A 36 -7.19 14.86 1.63
N PRO A 37 -6.89 15.49 2.79
CA PRO A 37 -5.77 15.07 3.64
C PRO A 37 -5.90 13.62 4.12
N LEU A 38 -7.11 13.21 4.55
CA LEU A 38 -7.38 11.84 5.00
C LEU A 38 -7.08 10.83 3.88
N VAL A 39 -7.45 11.14 2.65
CA VAL A 39 -7.18 10.26 1.51
C VAL A 39 -5.70 10.21 1.15
N GLY A 40 -4.98 11.32 1.26
CA GLY A 40 -3.53 11.32 1.14
C GLY A 40 -2.87 10.34 2.12
N VAL A 41 -3.32 10.34 3.38
CA VAL A 41 -2.84 9.41 4.42
C VAL A 41 -3.18 7.96 4.09
N ILE A 42 -4.41 7.69 3.66
CA ILE A 42 -4.84 6.34 3.25
C ILE A 42 -3.98 5.84 2.08
N PHE A 43 -3.81 6.67 1.04
CA PHE A 43 -3.00 6.33 -0.11
C PHE A 43 -1.56 6.02 0.28
N GLN A 44 -0.90 6.93 1.00
CA GLN A 44 0.50 6.77 1.40
C GLN A 44 0.71 5.51 2.24
N SER A 45 -0.20 5.24 3.16
CA SER A 45 -0.15 4.06 4.02
C SER A 45 -0.34 2.75 3.24
N MET A 46 -1.29 2.72 2.29
CA MET A 46 -1.55 1.53 1.46
C MET A 46 -0.47 1.27 0.42
N TYR A 47 0.09 2.34 -0.15
CA TYR A 47 1.27 2.26 -1.01
C TYR A 47 2.45 1.69 -0.22
N GLY A 48 2.75 2.23 0.98
CA GLY A 48 3.83 1.73 1.84
C GLY A 48 3.66 0.27 2.24
N LEU A 49 2.45 -0.13 2.64
CA LEU A 49 2.13 -1.54 2.96
C LEU A 49 2.39 -2.46 1.78
N THR A 50 1.99 -2.04 0.57
CA THR A 50 2.20 -2.85 -0.65
C THR A 50 3.68 -2.97 -0.99
N MET A 51 4.45 -1.89 -0.82
CA MET A 51 5.89 -1.87 -1.09
C MET A 51 6.73 -2.77 -0.18
N LEU A 52 6.20 -3.21 0.97
CA LEU A 52 6.85 -4.23 1.80
C LEU A 52 6.95 -5.57 1.10
N VAL A 53 6.00 -5.88 0.22
CA VAL A 53 5.91 -7.18 -0.49
C VAL A 53 6.03 -7.05 -1.98
N ALA A 54 5.96 -5.84 -2.53
CA ALA A 54 6.05 -5.67 -3.96
C ALA A 54 7.39 -6.26 -4.46
N PRO A 55 7.36 -7.16 -5.46
CA PRO A 55 8.56 -7.80 -6.00
C PRO A 55 9.47 -6.80 -6.72
N THR A 56 9.00 -5.55 -6.91
CA THR A 56 9.75 -4.41 -7.43
C THR A 56 10.76 -3.85 -6.41
N SER A 57 10.74 -4.30 -5.15
CA SER A 57 11.76 -3.94 -4.16
C SER A 57 13.09 -4.63 -4.47
N LEU A 58 14.00 -3.91 -5.14
CA LEU A 58 15.35 -4.38 -5.43
C LEU A 58 16.09 -4.85 -4.18
N ILE A 59 15.88 -4.15 -3.05
CA ILE A 59 16.51 -4.50 -1.78
C ILE A 59 16.01 -5.85 -1.27
N LEU A 60 14.68 -6.06 -1.26
CA LEU A 60 14.10 -7.32 -0.82
C LEU A 60 14.59 -8.49 -1.67
N MET A 61 14.48 -8.36 -2.99
CA MET A 61 14.92 -9.42 -3.91
C MET A 61 16.41 -9.72 -3.77
N SER A 62 17.24 -8.70 -3.55
CA SER A 62 18.69 -8.88 -3.32
C SER A 62 18.98 -9.61 -2.02
N VAL A 63 18.28 -9.26 -0.92
CA VAL A 63 18.46 -9.92 0.38
C VAL A 63 17.99 -11.37 0.32
N LEU A 64 16.85 -11.63 -0.31
CA LEU A 64 16.34 -12.99 -0.50
C LEU A 64 17.30 -13.85 -1.33
N SER A 65 17.86 -13.28 -2.40
CA SER A 65 18.88 -13.96 -3.20
C SER A 65 20.17 -14.20 -2.43
N TYR A 66 20.59 -13.27 -1.56
CA TYR A 66 21.77 -13.44 -0.72
C TYR A 66 21.58 -14.56 0.33
N LEU A 67 20.36 -14.71 0.83
CA LEU A 67 20.00 -15.72 1.83
C LEU A 67 19.56 -17.06 1.22
N ASP A 68 19.55 -17.18 -0.11
CA ASP A 68 19.05 -18.35 -0.84
C ASP A 68 17.59 -18.73 -0.49
N VAL A 69 16.75 -17.72 -0.21
CA VAL A 69 15.34 -17.88 0.13
C VAL A 69 14.47 -17.49 -1.05
N SER A 70 13.55 -18.38 -1.46
CA SER A 70 12.60 -18.05 -2.53
C SER A 70 11.57 -16.99 -2.08
N TYR A 71 11.18 -16.08 -2.98
CA TYR A 71 10.18 -15.05 -2.69
C TYR A 71 8.85 -15.64 -2.19
N GLY A 72 8.41 -16.76 -2.76
CA GLY A 72 7.18 -17.43 -2.34
C GLY A 72 7.25 -17.99 -0.92
N GLU A 73 8.40 -18.52 -0.50
CA GLU A 73 8.61 -19.02 0.86
C GLU A 73 8.67 -17.87 1.87
N TRP A 74 9.40 -16.81 1.53
CA TRP A 74 9.42 -15.59 2.33
C TRP A 74 8.01 -15.01 2.51
N LEU A 75 7.22 -14.90 1.44
CA LEU A 75 5.87 -14.35 1.50
C LEU A 75 4.95 -15.19 2.41
N LYS A 76 5.08 -16.52 2.37
CA LYS A 76 4.38 -17.44 3.30
C LYS A 76 4.81 -17.29 4.75
N ASN A 77 5.98 -16.73 5.02
CA ASN A 77 6.41 -16.45 6.38
C ASN A 77 5.83 -15.13 6.90
N ILE A 78 5.79 -14.08 6.06
CA ILE A 78 5.41 -12.74 6.53
C ILE A 78 3.92 -12.43 6.45
N TRP A 79 3.10 -13.29 5.85
CA TRP A 79 1.68 -13.00 5.60
C TRP A 79 0.86 -12.61 6.85
N LYS A 80 1.17 -13.17 8.03
CA LYS A 80 0.51 -12.79 9.28
C LYS A 80 0.85 -11.36 9.68
N LEU A 81 2.11 -10.96 9.56
CA LEU A 81 2.57 -9.60 9.82
C LEU A 81 1.91 -8.60 8.87
N LEU A 82 1.78 -8.95 7.59
CA LEU A 82 1.04 -8.10 6.64
C LEU A 82 -0.42 -7.94 7.01
N LEU A 83 -1.06 -9.02 7.45
CA LEU A 83 -2.45 -8.99 7.87
C LEU A 83 -2.64 -8.14 9.14
N GLU A 84 -1.77 -8.30 10.13
CA GLU A 84 -1.77 -7.50 11.36
C GLU A 84 -1.58 -6.01 11.06
N LEU A 85 -0.60 -5.66 10.23
CA LEU A 85 -0.37 -4.27 9.80
C LEU A 85 -1.56 -3.71 9.01
N PHE A 86 -2.17 -4.52 8.14
CA PHE A 86 -3.36 -4.12 7.41
C PHE A 86 -4.52 -3.81 8.35
N ILE A 87 -4.78 -4.66 9.35
CA ILE A 87 -5.83 -4.46 10.35
C ILE A 87 -5.56 -3.18 11.17
N ILE A 88 -4.32 -2.96 11.60
CA ILE A 88 -3.94 -1.73 12.33
C ILE A 88 -4.22 -0.49 11.49
N LEU A 89 -3.85 -0.50 10.21
CA LEU A 89 -4.12 0.63 9.30
C LEU A 89 -5.62 0.87 9.13
N LEU A 90 -6.44 -0.18 9.02
CA LEU A 90 -7.89 -0.02 8.97
C LEU A 90 -8.44 0.63 10.24
N ILE A 91 -7.98 0.23 11.43
CA ILE A 91 -8.39 0.85 12.70
C ILE A 91 -8.02 2.34 12.72
N ILE A 92 -6.80 2.69 12.31
CA ILE A 92 -6.34 4.08 12.25
C ILE A 92 -7.21 4.90 11.28
N PHE A 93 -7.54 4.36 10.10
CA PHE A 93 -8.39 5.05 9.15
C PHE A 93 -9.81 5.30 9.67
N ILE A 94 -10.38 4.34 10.42
CA ILE A 94 -11.68 4.51 11.07
C ILE A 94 -11.62 5.64 12.09
N ILE A 95 -10.58 5.66 12.94
CA ILE A 95 -10.41 6.72 13.95
C ILE A 95 -10.29 8.08 13.26
N LEU A 96 -9.44 8.19 12.24
CA LEU A 96 -9.24 9.45 11.50
C LEU A 96 -10.48 9.91 10.72
N ALA A 97 -11.37 8.99 10.33
CA ALA A 97 -12.62 9.33 9.67
C ALA A 97 -13.72 9.82 10.63
N LEU A 98 -13.58 9.54 11.93
CA LEU A 98 -14.53 9.94 12.98
C LEU A 98 -14.17 11.28 13.65
N ILE A 99 -12.97 11.80 13.41
CA ILE A 99 -12.46 13.08 13.88
C ILE A 99 -12.71 14.14 12.80
#